data_AF-A0AA40IV93-F1
#
_entry.id   AF-A0AA40IV93-F1
#
_cell.length_a   1.000
_cell.length_b   1.000
_cell.length_c   1.000
_cell.angle_alpha   90.00
_cell.angle_beta   90.00
_cell.angle_gamma   90.00
#
_symmetry.space_group_name_H-M   'P 1'
#
loop_
_entity.id
_entity.type
_entity.pdbx_description
1 polymer ?
#
loop_
_entity_poly.entity_id
_entity_poly.type
_entity_poly.pdbx_seq_one_letter_code
_entity_poly.pdbx_strand_id
1 'polypeptide(L)' 'MSKEEARDNMNLFLSVLQVTMKTTGIALGWDLKNKKLVLQDVKTGLISRINLEELNKNLIS' A
#
# COMPACT_ATOMS: atom_id res chain seq x y z
N MET A 1 14.69 -3.92 18.30
CA MET A 1 13.22 -3.90 18.20
C MET A 1 12.70 -5.21 18.73
N SER A 2 11.81 -5.16 19.72
CA SER A 2 11.13 -6.35 20.25
C SER A 2 10.06 -6.85 19.25
N LYS A 3 9.56 -8.08 19.45
CA LYS A 3 8.46 -8.61 18.63
C LYS A 3 7.17 -7.79 18.81
N GLU A 4 6.93 -7.26 20.01
CA GLU A 4 5.76 -6.44 20.31
C GLU A 4 5.85 -5.07 19.62
N GLU A 5 6.99 -4.40 19.72
CA GLU A 5 7.22 -3.13 19.01
C GLU A 5 7.02 -3.28 17.49
N ALA A 6 7.53 -4.38 16.89
CA ALA A 6 7.34 -4.65 15.48
C ALA A 6 5.85 -4.83 15.11
N ARG A 7 5.10 -5.58 15.93
CA ARG A 7 3.66 -5.80 15.73
C ARG A 7 2.87 -4.50 15.84
N ASP A 8 3.17 -3.68 16.84
CA ASP A 8 2.44 -2.43 17.07
C ASP A 8 2.71 -1.43 15.94
N ASN A 9 3.96 -1.37 15.45
CA ASN A 9 4.31 -0.59 14.26
C ASN A 9 3.56 -1.07 13.01
N MET A 10 3.43 -2.39 12.81
CA MET A 10 2.65 -2.95 11.69
C MET A 10 1.17 -2.57 11.79
N ASN A 11 0.58 -2.66 12.99
CA ASN A 11 -0.82 -2.29 13.21
C ASN A 11 -1.07 -0.79 12.95
N LEU A 12 -0.16 0.07 13.39
CA LEU A 12 -0.21 1.50 13.11
C LEU A 12 -0.13 1.75 11.60
N PHE A 13 0.82 1.12 10.91
CA PHE A 13 0.97 1.24 9.46
C PHE A 13 -0.31 0.82 8.72
N LEU A 14 -0.90 -0.33 9.08
CA LEU A 14 -2.16 -0.79 8.48
C LEU A 14 -3.31 0.20 8.71
N SER A 15 -3.38 0.80 9.91
CA SER A 15 -4.41 1.79 10.24
C SER A 15 -4.26 3.07 9.40
N VAL A 16 -3.03 3.58 9.29
CA VAL A 16 -2.71 4.76 8.45
C VAL A 16 -3.04 4.49 6.98
N LEU A 17 -2.71 3.30 6.49
CA LEU A 17 -2.99 2.88 5.12
C LEU A 17 -4.51 2.88 4.85
N GLN A 18 -5.30 2.27 5.73
CA GLN A 18 -6.76 2.22 5.62
C GLN A 18 -7.40 3.62 5.61
N VAL A 19 -6.98 4.51 6.50
CA VAL A 19 -7.45 5.90 6.54
C VAL A 19 -7.09 6.61 5.24
N THR A 20 -5.85 6.47 4.77
CA THR A 20 -5.39 7.11 3.52
C THR A 20 -6.23 6.66 2.33
N MET A 21 -6.47 5.34 2.19
CA MET A 21 -7.32 4.78 1.14
C MET A 21 -8.73 5.38 1.16
N LYS A 22 -9.34 5.48 2.35
CA LYS A 22 -10.68 6.06 2.53
C LYS A 22 -10.71 7.55 2.16
N THR A 23 -9.71 8.32 2.57
CA THR A 23 -9.66 9.78 2.32
C THR A 23 -9.37 10.14 0.88
N THR A 24 -8.52 9.36 0.19
CA THR A 24 -8.14 9.60 -1.20
C THR A 24 -9.11 8.98 -2.21
N GLY A 25 -9.96 8.03 -1.76
CA GLY A 25 -10.79 7.25 -2.66
C GLY A 25 -9.98 6.28 -3.52
N ILE A 26 -8.80 5.86 -3.04
CA ILE A 26 -7.93 4.91 -3.73
C ILE A 26 -8.00 3.55 -3.02
N ALA A 27 -8.39 2.51 -3.75
CA ALA A 27 -8.30 1.12 -3.32
C ALA A 27 -6.93 0.53 -3.64
N LEU A 28 -6.47 -0.38 -2.78
CA LEU A 28 -5.25 -1.16 -2.95
C LEU A 28 -5.59 -2.61 -3.23
N GLY A 29 -4.88 -3.21 -4.17
CA GLY A 29 -5.00 -4.62 -4.49
C GLY A 29 -3.67 -5.23 -4.90
N TRP A 30 -3.66 -6.53 -5.11
CA TRP A 30 -2.49 -7.26 -5.58
C TRP A 30 -2.84 -8.06 -6.84
N ASP A 31 -2.15 -7.78 -7.94
CA ASP A 31 -2.24 -8.56 -9.17
C ASP A 31 -1.36 -9.80 -9.03
N LEU A 32 -1.97 -10.92 -8.67
CA LEU A 32 -1.27 -12.20 -8.46
C LEU A 32 -0.57 -12.72 -9.72
N LYS A 33 -1.11 -12.44 -10.91
CA LYS A 33 -0.56 -12.93 -12.17
C LYS A 33 0.73 -12.20 -12.52
N ASN A 34 0.70 -10.87 -12.44
CA ASN A 34 1.83 -10.02 -12.82
C ASN A 34 2.73 -9.65 -11.64
N LYS A 35 2.36 -10.05 -10.41
CA LYS A 35 3.05 -9.72 -9.15
C LYS A 35 3.24 -8.20 -8.98
N LYS A 36 2.16 -7.43 -9.19
CA LYS A 36 2.18 -5.96 -9.11
C LYS A 36 1.21 -5.45 -8.05
N LEU A 37 1.59 -4.35 -7.40
CA LEU A 37 0.67 -3.58 -6.55
C LEU A 37 -0.33 -2.85 -7.45
N VAL A 38 -1.60 -2.92 -7.12
CA VAL A 38 -2.67 -2.26 -7.86
C VAL A 38 -3.17 -1.08 -7.04
N LEU A 39 -3.17 0.11 -7.64
CA LEU A 39 -3.89 1.28 -7.13
C LEU A 39 -5.10 1.51 -8.03
N GLN A 40 -6.29 1.62 -7.45
CA GLN A 40 -7.50 1.90 -8.20
C GLN A 40 -8.21 3.13 -7.63
N ASP A 41 -8.45 4.14 -8.46
CA ASP A 41 -9.39 5.21 -8.13
C ASP A 41 -10.81 4.62 -8.12
N VAL A 42 -11.47 4.66 -6.96
CA VAL A 42 -12.79 4.06 -6.74
C VAL A 42 -13.89 4.82 -7.50
N LYS A 43 -13.72 6.12 -7.74
CA LYS A 43 -14.72 6.96 -8.42
C LYS A 43 -14.67 6.76 -9.93
N THR A 44 -13.47 6.74 -10.51
CA THR A 44 -13.28 6.68 -11.97
C THR A 44 -13.07 5.26 -12.49
N GLY A 45 -12.67 4.34 -11.61
CA GLY A 45 -12.25 2.98 -11.98
C GLY A 45 -10.88 2.92 -12.65
N LEU A 46 -10.13 4.02 -12.70
CA LEU A 46 -8.79 4.05 -13.28
C LEU A 46 -7.83 3.20 -12.44
N ILE A 47 -7.07 2.33 -13.10
CA ILE A 47 -6.15 1.39 -12.45
C ILE A 47 -4.71 1.74 -12.84
N SER A 48 -3.86 1.90 -11.82
CA SER A 48 -2.41 1.91 -11.96
C SER A 48 -1.81 0.62 -11.39
N ARG A 49 -0.76 0.09 -12.03
CA ARG A 49 -0.04 -1.11 -11.57
C ARG A 49 1.41 -0.75 -11.36
N ILE A 50 1.88 -0.91 -10.13
CA ILE A 50 3.21 -0.49 -9.69
C ILE A 50 4.07 -1.71 -9.41
N ASN A 51 5.34 -1.66 -9.84
CA ASN A 51 6.32 -2.65 -9.45
C ASN A 51 6.82 -2.35 -8.03
N LEU A 52 6.82 -3.34 -7.12
CA LEU A 52 7.24 -3.13 -5.73
C LEU A 52 8.69 -2.64 -5.61
N GLU A 53 9.55 -3.05 -6.55
CA GLU A 53 10.94 -2.59 -6.60
C GLU A 53 11.05 -1.07 -6.81
N GLU A 54 10.09 -0.45 -7.49
CA GLU A 54 10.06 1.00 -7.70
C GLU A 54 9.65 1.75 -6.44
N LEU A 55 8.77 1.16 -5.61
CA LEU A 55 8.38 1.74 -4.32
C LEU A 55 9.54 1.78 -3.32
N ASN A 56 10.38 0.75 -3.31
CA ASN A 56 11.49 0.64 -2.35
C ASN A 56 12.61 1.66 -2.60
N LYS A 57 12.73 2.23 -3.80
CA LYS A 57 13.77 3.23 -4.12
C LYS A 57 13.62 4.53 -3.33
N ASN A 58 12.43 4.84 -2.83
CA ASN A 58 12.17 6.08 -2.08
C ASN A 58 12.42 5.96 -0.57
N LEU A 59 12.79 4.77 -0.06
CA LEU A 59 12.97 4.52 1.38
C LEU A 59 14.44 4.32 1.80
N ILE A 60 15.38 4.28 0.83
CA ILE A 60 16.82 4.05 1.06
C ILE A 60 17.64 5.15 0.34
N SER A 61 17.36 6.42 0.66
CA SER A 61 18.22 7.56 0.32
C SER A 61 18.70 8.25 1.59
#